data_AF-A0AAE0BQH0-F1
#
_entry.id   AF-A0AAE0BQH0-F1
#
_cell.length_a   1.000
_cell.length_b   1.000
_cell.length_c   1.000
_cell.angle_alpha   90.00
_cell.angle_beta   90.00
_cell.angle_gamma   90.00
#
_symmetry.space_group_name_H-M   'P 1'
#
loop_
_entity.id
_entity.type
_entity.pdbx_description
1 polymer ?
#
loop_
_entity_poly.entity_id
_entity_poly.type
_entity_poly.pdbx_seq_one_letter_code
_entity_poly.pdbx_strand_id
1 'polypeptide(L)'
;MIRVTQLRGLTVRDALIQCDLSPKKSLALCKKVSLLRTRSKAFELIKDCVANAVNTHGLDKDKLIVGKILANKGVYMKRVDFRGRGRTTMLKKYRSHLEVEVHEVRDFSKVQRRVYLRKDYGPRPHFDPKPPPPKLFV
;
A
#
# COMPACT_ATOMS: atom_id res chain seq x y z
N MET A 1 -2.72 2.57 9.44
CA MET A 1 -2.05 1.94 8.28
C MET A 1 -2.52 2.63 7.01
N ILE A 2 -1.60 3.19 6.21
CA ILE A 2 -1.90 3.60 4.83
C ILE A 2 -2.21 2.31 4.07
N ARG A 3 -3.35 2.24 3.36
CA ARG A 3 -3.53 1.15 2.41
C ARG A 3 -2.60 1.48 1.25
N VAL A 4 -1.57 0.67 1.05
CA VAL A 4 -0.55 0.85 -0.01
C VAL A 4 -1.18 1.07 -1.39
N THR A 5 -2.38 0.54 -1.60
CA THR A 5 -3.22 0.77 -2.78
C THR A 5 -3.56 2.23 -3.09
N GLN A 6 -3.50 3.14 -2.11
CA GLN A 6 -3.88 4.55 -2.26
C GLN A 6 -2.83 5.40 -2.97
N LEU A 7 -1.58 4.93 -3.05
CA LEU A 7 -0.48 5.63 -3.73
C LEU A 7 -0.45 5.37 -5.24
N ARG A 8 -1.22 4.39 -5.72
CA ARG A 8 -1.25 3.98 -7.13
C ARG A 8 -1.93 5.05 -7.99
N GLY A 9 -1.33 5.35 -9.14
CA GLY A 9 -1.84 6.31 -10.12
C GLY A 9 -1.61 7.77 -9.77
N LEU A 10 -0.88 8.06 -8.69
CA LEU A 10 -0.46 9.41 -8.33
C LEU A 10 0.86 9.76 -9.01
N THR A 11 1.09 11.06 -9.22
CA THR A 11 2.42 11.54 -9.56
C THR A 11 3.38 11.25 -8.41
N VAL A 12 4.66 11.07 -8.72
CA VAL A 12 5.69 10.84 -7.70
C VAL A 12 5.69 11.96 -6.65
N ARG A 13 5.52 13.21 -7.08
CA ARG A 13 5.44 14.37 -6.20
C ARG A 13 4.28 14.25 -5.22
N ASP A 14 3.07 13.98 -5.72
CA ASP A 14 1.87 13.85 -4.89
C ASP A 14 1.96 12.64 -3.95
N ALA A 15 2.55 11.54 -4.42
CA ALA A 15 2.76 10.35 -3.60
C ALA A 15 3.71 10.62 -2.42
N LEU A 16 4.79 11.37 -2.63
CA LEU A 16 5.72 11.79 -1.56
C LEU A 16 5.02 12.72 -0.57
N ILE A 17 4.30 13.73 -1.06
CA ILE A 17 3.53 14.66 -0.24
C ILE A 17 2.47 13.90 0.59
N GLN A 18 1.78 12.92 0.00
CA GLN A 18 0.80 12.11 0.72
C GLN A 18 1.46 11.24 1.80
N CYS A 19 2.65 10.70 1.52
CA CYS A 19 3.46 9.99 2.50
C CYS A 19 3.93 10.89 3.65
N ASP A 20 4.08 12.20 3.41
CA ASP A 20 4.44 13.19 4.42
C ASP A 20 3.21 13.74 5.17
N LEU A 21 2.08 14.00 4.52
CA LEU A 21 0.95 14.71 5.16
C LEU A 21 -0.10 13.81 5.82
N SER A 22 -0.13 12.50 5.55
CA SER A 22 -1.22 11.64 6.05
C SER A 22 -1.30 11.64 7.60
N PRO A 23 -2.45 12.01 8.21
CA PRO A 23 -2.57 12.31 9.64
C PRO A 23 -2.76 11.08 10.56
N LYS A 24 -2.64 9.83 10.06
CA LYS A 24 -2.88 8.62 10.86
C LYS A 24 -1.75 8.39 11.89
N LYS A 25 -1.77 9.09 13.04
CA LYS A 25 -0.96 8.94 14.28
C LYS A 25 0.57 8.73 14.15
N SER A 26 1.14 8.77 12.94
CA SER A 26 2.49 8.30 12.65
C SER A 26 3.39 9.37 12.06
N LEU A 27 3.13 10.65 12.33
CA LEU A 27 3.92 11.74 11.77
C LEU A 27 4.75 12.48 12.81
N ALA A 28 4.26 12.64 14.04
CA ALA A 28 5.03 13.29 15.11
C ALA A 28 6.25 12.47 15.59
N LEU A 29 6.21 11.13 15.48
CA LEU A 29 7.30 10.24 15.91
C LEU A 29 8.28 9.85 14.78
N CYS A 30 7.96 10.16 13.53
CA CYS A 30 8.57 9.49 12.36
C CYS A 30 9.94 10.04 11.92
N LYS A 31 10.42 11.11 12.56
CA LYS A 31 11.81 11.58 12.38
C LYS A 31 12.80 10.95 13.37
N LYS A 32 12.34 10.24 14.43
CA LYS A 32 13.26 9.70 15.46
C LYS A 32 12.90 8.34 16.05
N VAL A 33 11.71 7.78 15.82
CA VAL A 33 11.31 6.51 16.47
C VAL A 33 10.79 5.49 15.47
N SER A 34 11.51 4.38 15.37
CA SER A 34 11.41 3.22 14.48
C SER A 34 10.15 2.34 14.62
N LEU A 35 9.03 2.89 15.09
CA LEU A 35 7.85 2.11 15.46
C LEU A 35 6.78 1.98 14.36
N LEU A 36 6.87 2.76 13.27
CA LEU A 36 5.98 2.65 12.11
C LEU A 36 6.73 2.11 10.88
N ARG A 37 7.09 0.82 10.95
CA ARG A 37 7.96 0.13 9.96
C ARG A 37 7.49 0.18 8.50
N THR A 38 6.20 0.38 8.22
CA THR A 38 5.68 0.28 6.84
C THR A 38 5.63 1.62 6.11
N ARG A 39 5.52 2.75 6.82
CA ARG A 39 5.39 4.08 6.21
C ARG A 39 6.73 4.61 5.71
N SER A 40 7.76 4.57 6.55
CA SER A 40 9.12 4.99 6.18
C SER A 40 9.64 4.20 4.98
N LYS A 41 9.39 2.89 4.96
CA LYS A 41 9.83 2.00 3.88
C LYS A 41 9.19 2.32 2.54
N ALA A 42 7.90 2.64 2.48
CA ALA A 42 7.25 2.99 1.22
C ALA A 42 7.80 4.31 0.65
N PHE A 43 8.07 5.28 1.51
CA PHE A 43 8.66 6.55 1.13
C PHE A 43 10.09 6.40 0.62
N GLU A 44 10.92 5.63 1.33
CA GLU A 44 12.28 5.28 0.91
C GLU A 44 12.25 4.56 -0.44
N LEU A 45 11.42 3.52 -0.60
CA LEU A 45 11.31 2.78 -1.86
C LEU A 45 10.86 3.64 -3.04
N ILE A 46 9.94 4.59 -2.84
CA ILE A 46 9.52 5.50 -3.93
C ILE A 46 10.71 6.39 -4.34
N LYS A 47 11.50 6.88 -3.39
CA LYS A 47 12.71 7.67 -3.69
C LYS A 47 13.75 6.86 -4.44
N ASP A 48 13.99 5.62 -3.99
CA ASP A 48 14.95 4.72 -4.62
C ASP A 48 14.52 4.35 -6.04
N CYS A 49 13.25 4.04 -6.25
CA CYS A 49 12.70 3.79 -7.58
C CYS A 49 12.83 5.00 -8.52
N VAL A 50 12.63 6.23 -8.00
CA VAL A 50 12.81 7.46 -8.78
C VAL A 50 14.28 7.67 -9.14
N ALA A 51 15.20 7.43 -8.20
CA ALA A 51 16.63 7.50 -8.46
C ALA A 51 17.06 6.51 -9.54
N ASN A 52 16.57 5.27 -9.48
CA ASN A 52 16.84 4.25 -10.51
C ASN A 52 16.23 4.62 -11.87
N ALA A 53 15.01 5.17 -11.88
CA ALA A 53 14.35 5.64 -13.09
C ALA A 53 15.14 6.76 -13.79
N VAL A 54 15.68 7.71 -13.03
CA VAL A 54 16.48 8.82 -13.58
C VAL A 54 17.85 8.34 -14.02
N ASN A 55 18.57 7.61 -13.16
CA ASN A 55 19.97 7.27 -13.39
C ASN A 55 20.16 6.14 -14.41
N THR A 56 19.33 5.09 -14.33
CA THR A 56 19.49 3.89 -15.16
C THR A 56 18.63 3.93 -16.41
N HIS A 57 17.42 4.52 -16.33
CA HIS A 57 16.46 4.53 -17.43
C HIS A 57 16.34 5.88 -18.14
N GLY A 58 16.99 6.95 -17.67
CA GLY A 58 16.96 8.28 -18.29
C GLY A 58 15.56 8.92 -18.35
N LEU A 59 14.66 8.49 -17.46
CA LEU A 59 13.28 8.98 -17.43
C LEU A 59 13.19 10.36 -16.78
N ASP A 60 12.28 11.19 -17.27
CA ASP A 60 12.04 12.53 -16.73
C ASP A 60 11.26 12.47 -15.40
N LYS A 61 11.83 13.05 -14.34
CA LYS A 61 11.31 12.98 -12.98
C LYS A 61 9.91 13.56 -12.84
N ASP A 62 9.61 14.62 -13.59
CA ASP A 62 8.33 15.34 -13.47
C ASP A 62 7.18 14.59 -14.14
N LYS A 63 7.49 13.64 -15.04
CA LYS A 63 6.52 12.84 -15.78
C LYS A 63 6.32 11.44 -15.19
N LEU A 64 6.94 11.15 -14.05
CA LEU A 64 6.84 9.85 -13.38
C LEU A 64 5.53 9.71 -12.60
N ILE A 65 4.90 8.56 -12.79
CA ILE A 65 3.70 8.15 -12.07
C ILE A 65 3.95 6.82 -11.39
N VAL A 66 3.40 6.67 -10.19
CA VAL A 66 3.37 5.40 -9.47
C VAL A 66 2.42 4.44 -10.17
N GLY A 67 2.94 3.42 -10.84
CA GLY A 67 2.14 2.40 -11.51
C GLY A 67 1.57 1.40 -10.53
N LYS A 68 2.45 0.51 -10.06
CA LYS A 68 2.11 -0.62 -9.22
C LYS A 68 2.83 -0.49 -7.89
N ILE A 69 2.07 -0.64 -6.80
CA ILE A 69 2.67 -0.87 -5.48
C ILE A 69 1.94 -2.01 -4.79
N LEU A 70 2.68 -3.08 -4.50
CA LEU A 70 2.18 -4.27 -3.84
C LEU A 70 2.94 -4.56 -2.54
N ALA A 71 2.23 -5.15 -1.58
CA ALA A 71 2.80 -5.74 -0.38
C ALA A 71 2.58 -7.26 -0.43
N ASN A 72 3.60 -7.97 -0.87
CA ASN A 72 3.60 -9.42 -1.01
C ASN A 72 3.86 -10.06 0.36
N LYS A 73 3.28 -11.25 0.55
CA LYS A 73 3.47 -12.03 1.77
C LYS A 73 4.90 -12.55 1.84
N GLY A 74 5.61 -12.24 2.92
CA GLY A 74 6.92 -12.81 3.21
C GLY A 74 6.82 -14.06 4.08
N VAL A 75 7.96 -14.69 4.30
CA VAL A 75 8.07 -15.82 5.24
C VAL A 75 7.69 -15.37 6.65
N TYR A 76 6.85 -16.15 7.32
CA TYR A 76 6.49 -15.89 8.71
C TYR A 76 7.34 -16.77 9.64
N MET A 77 7.81 -16.17 10.73
CA MET A 77 8.49 -16.93 11.79
C MET A 77 7.46 -17.45 12.77
N LYS A 78 7.51 -18.75 13.06
CA LYS A 78 6.70 -19.37 14.11
C LYS A 78 7.39 -19.18 15.46
N ARG A 79 6.64 -18.73 16.47
CA ARG A 79 7.07 -18.62 17.87
C ARG A 79 6.07 -19.36 18.73
N VAL A 80 6.58 -20.09 19.71
CA VAL A 80 5.74 -20.76 20.71
C VAL A 80 5.13 -19.69 21.61
N ASP A 81 3.84 -19.81 21.87
CA ASP A 81 3.08 -18.91 22.73
C ASP A 81 2.31 -19.73 23.76
N PHE A 82 2.79 -19.68 25.00
CA PHE A 82 2.26 -20.45 26.12
C PHE A 82 0.95 -19.83 26.60
N ARG A 83 -0.09 -20.66 26.72
CA ARG A 83 -1.42 -20.28 27.20
C ARG A 83 -1.71 -21.00 28.52
N GLY A 84 -2.81 -20.62 29.17
CA GLY A 84 -3.22 -21.26 30.42
C GLY A 84 -3.60 -22.74 30.26
N ARG A 85 -3.54 -23.49 31.37
CA ARG A 85 -3.91 -24.92 31.46
C ARG A 85 -3.09 -25.83 30.53
N GLY A 86 -1.77 -25.63 30.46
CA GLY A 86 -0.86 -26.46 29.65
C GLY A 86 -1.05 -26.36 28.14
N ARG A 87 -1.84 -25.39 27.65
CA ARG A 87 -2.08 -25.22 26.22
C ARG A 87 -0.96 -24.41 25.58
N THR A 88 -0.59 -24.80 24.36
CA THR A 88 0.43 -24.11 23.58
C THR A 88 -0.12 -23.77 22.19
N THR A 89 0.08 -22.52 21.78
CA THR A 89 -0.32 -22.03 20.45
C THR A 89 0.89 -21.50 19.70
N MET A 90 0.77 -21.35 18.38
CA MET A 90 1.85 -20.86 17.52
C MET A 90 1.57 -19.43 17.08
N LEU A 91 2.32 -18.47 17.64
CA LEU A 91 2.31 -17.08 17.22
C LEU A 91 3.10 -16.92 15.91
N LYS A 92 2.51 -16.27 14.91
CA LYS A 92 3.16 -15.99 13.62
C LYS A 92 3.67 -14.54 13.61
N LYS A 93 4.99 -14.35 13.50
CA LYS A 93 5.59 -13.04 13.22
C LYS A 93 5.73 -12.87 11.71
N TYR A 94 4.86 -12.05 11.12
CA TYR A 94 4.78 -11.85 9.68
C TYR A 94 5.89 -10.92 9.17
N ARG A 95 6.46 -11.25 8.01
CA ARG A 95 7.27 -10.36 7.17
C ARG A 95 6.55 -10.14 5.84
N SER A 96 6.94 -9.11 5.10
CA SER A 96 6.38 -8.76 3.80
C SER A 96 7.48 -8.28 2.85
N HIS A 97 7.31 -8.55 1.57
CA HIS A 97 8.12 -7.96 0.50
C HIS A 97 7.32 -6.83 -0.15
N LEU A 98 7.98 -5.71 -0.45
CA LEU A 98 7.36 -4.57 -1.11
C LEU A 98 7.87 -4.51 -2.54
N GLU A 99 6.95 -4.32 -3.47
CA GLU A 99 7.23 -4.19 -4.90
C GLU A 99 6.67 -2.84 -5.34
N VAL A 100 7.51 -2.01 -5.94
CA VAL A 100 7.17 -0.67 -6.42
C VAL A 100 7.62 -0.56 -7.87
N GLU A 101 6.73 -0.07 -8.72
CA GLU A 101 6.96 0.14 -10.14
C GLU A 101 6.53 1.57 -10.51
N VAL A 102 7.41 2.28 -11.20
CA VAL A 102 7.18 3.64 -11.69
C VAL A 102 7.24 3.63 -13.21
N HIS A 103 6.37 4.42 -13.84
CA HIS A 103 6.32 4.55 -15.29
C HIS A 103 6.27 6.02 -15.68
N GLU A 104 6.84 6.33 -16.84
CA GLU A 104 6.65 7.62 -17.48
C GLU A 104 5.36 7.61 -18.31
N VAL A 105 4.61 8.71 -18.23
CA VAL A 105 3.42 8.91 -19.06
C VAL A 105 3.74 9.84 -20.23
N ARG A 106 3.55 9.34 -21.46
CA ARG A 106 3.73 10.12 -22.70
C ARG A 106 2.78 11.34 -22.80
N ASP A 107 1.53 11.19 -22.35
CA ASP A 107 0.49 12.23 -22.38
C ASP A 107 0.04 12.62 -20.95
N PHE A 108 0.73 13.58 -20.33
CA PHE A 108 0.45 13.97 -18.93
C PHE A 108 -0.93 14.65 -18.73
N SER A 109 -1.45 15.30 -19.78
CA SER A 109 -2.72 16.05 -19.77
C SER A 109 -3.97 15.18 -19.57
N LYS A 110 -3.93 13.90 -19.95
CA LYS A 110 -5.06 12.96 -19.80
C LYS A 110 -5.19 12.41 -18.37
N VAL A 111 -4.08 12.38 -17.62
CA VAL A 111 -4.04 11.79 -16.28
C VAL A 111 -4.65 12.72 -15.23
N GLN A 112 -4.36 14.02 -15.29
CA GLN A 112 -4.93 15.01 -14.38
C GLN A 112 -6.47 14.97 -14.37
N ARG A 113 -7.10 14.86 -15.56
CA ARG A 113 -8.57 14.76 -15.69
C ARG A 113 -9.17 13.54 -14.97
N ARG A 114 -8.41 12.44 -14.82
CA ARG A 114 -8.86 11.21 -14.15
C ARG A 114 -8.67 11.25 -12.63
N VAL A 115 -7.65 11.95 -12.14
CA VAL A 115 -7.32 12.03 -10.70
C VAL A 115 -8.31 12.91 -9.95
N TYR A 116 -8.82 13.99 -10.55
CA TYR A 116 -9.83 14.86 -9.92
C TYR A 116 -11.27 14.31 -9.93
N LEU A 117 -11.57 13.27 -10.74
CA LEU A 117 -12.90 12.64 -10.79
C LEU A 117 -13.09 11.49 -9.79
N ARG A 118 -12.03 11.02 -9.11
CA ARG A 118 -12.13 9.96 -8.10
C ARG A 118 -12.35 10.52 -6.70
N LYS A 119 -13.59 10.94 -6.43
CA LYS A 119 -14.15 10.95 -5.06
C LYS A 119 -14.90 9.65 -4.75
N ASP A 120 -14.45 8.51 -5.27
CA ASP A 120 -15.12 7.23 -5.01
C ASP A 120 -14.62 6.59 -3.71
N TYR A 121 -14.91 7.24 -2.58
CA TYR A 121 -15.38 6.49 -1.42
C TYR A 121 -16.87 6.22 -1.63
N GLY A 122 -17.21 5.38 -2.61
CA GLY A 122 -18.55 4.80 -2.65
C GLY A 122 -18.84 4.10 -1.32
N PRO A 123 -20.10 4.06 -0.86
CA PRO A 123 -20.45 3.28 0.33
C PRO A 123 -19.95 1.85 0.15
N ARG A 124 -19.42 1.24 1.23
CA ARG A 124 -18.96 -0.15 1.18
C ARG A 124 -20.11 -0.99 0.60
N PRO A 125 -19.87 -1.88 -0.38
CA PRO A 125 -20.93 -2.76 -0.85
C PRO A 125 -21.49 -3.52 0.36
N HIS A 126 -22.78 -3.35 0.63
CA HIS A 126 -23.47 -4.19 1.62
C HIS A 126 -23.40 -5.62 1.07
N PHE A 127 -22.80 -6.53 1.82
CA PHE A 127 -22.69 -7.92 1.41
C PHE A 127 -24.04 -8.56 1.69
N ASP A 128 -24.96 -8.49 0.73
CA ASP A 128 -26.21 -9.23 0.82
C ASP A 128 -25.86 -10.72 0.92
N PRO A 129 -26.27 -11.44 1.98
CA PRO A 129 -26.08 -12.88 2.03
C PRO A 129 -26.81 -13.49 0.84
N LYS A 130 -26.11 -14.35 0.07
CA LYS A 130 -26.73 -15.05 -1.06
C LYS A 130 -28.05 -15.68 -0.59
N PRO A 131 -29.14 -15.55 -1.37
CA PRO A 131 -30.41 -16.17 -1.00
C PRO A 131 -30.18 -17.67 -0.79
N PRO A 132 -30.78 -18.28 0.25
CA PRO A 132 -30.64 -19.71 0.49
C PRO A 132 -31.14 -20.47 -0.74
N PRO A 133 -30.50 -21.60 -1.10
CA PRO A 133 -30.96 -22.40 -2.22
C PRO A 133 -32.40 -22.87 -1.99
N PRO A 134 -33.23 -22.97 -3.05
CA PRO A 134 -34.59 -23.47 -2.92
C PRO A 134 -34.56 -24.89 -2.38
N LYS A 135 -35.38 -25.16 -1.36
CA LYS A 135 -35.56 -26.52 -0.83
C LYS A 135 -36.28 -27.34 -1.91
N LEU A 136 -35.55 -28.26 -2.53
CA LEU A 136 -36.16 -29.33 -3.31
C LEU A 136 -36.83 -30.27 -2.31
N PHE A 137 -38.16 -30.22 -2.23
CA PHE A 137 -38.95 -31.25 -1.55
C PHE A 137 -39.01 -32.45 -2.49
N VAL A 138 -38.31 -33.51 -2.12
CA VAL A 138 -38.50 -34.88 -2.62
C VAL A 138 -38.83 -35.73 -1.40
#